data_AF-A0A2V9PC27-F1
#
_entry.id   AF-A0A2V9PC27-F1
#
_cell.length_a   1.000
_cell.length_b   1.000
_cell.length_c   1.000
_cell.angle_alpha   90.00
_cell.angle_beta   90.00
_cell.angle_gamma   90.00
#
_symmetry.space_group_name_H-M   'P 1'
#
loop_
_entity.id
_entity.type
_entity.pdbx_description
1 polymer ?
#
loop_
_entity_poly.entity_id
_entity_poly.type
_entity_poly.pdbx_seq_one_letter_code
_entity_poly.pdbx_strand_id
1 'polypeptide(L)'
;HPVEALHGDLGMLAKGDVVIALSASGETEEILQLLATIKRLQLPLIAITCDENAGVGRTPSPANAHAAEKQSTLGSAADVSLTCSVTEEACTLGLAPTASTTAMLALGDALAVALSHKKGFKEEDFANLHPGGKLGKRLARVEALMHSGDAIPRVSAQTKMPDVIYEMSRKKLGVTAVVDGDSLLGIISDGDLRRLLEKRGKDALDLTAGECMTRNPRTISRQEFAATALAIMEERKITSLVVVDDNRNLEGIVHLHDLWGTEMV
;
A
#
# COMPACT_ATOMS: atom_id res chain seq x y z
N HIS A 1 24.58 -14.11 -8.06
CA HIS A 1 24.90 -14.33 -9.51
C HIS A 1 25.36 -15.78 -9.73
N PRO A 2 25.23 -16.42 -10.92
CA PRO A 2 25.62 -17.83 -11.11
C PRO A 2 27.07 -18.14 -10.73
N VAL A 3 27.98 -17.22 -11.07
CA VAL A 3 29.40 -17.32 -10.66
C VAL A 3 29.53 -17.32 -9.13
N GLU A 4 28.87 -16.42 -8.41
CA GLU A 4 28.92 -16.36 -6.94
C GLU A 4 28.29 -17.60 -6.29
N ALA A 5 27.21 -18.13 -6.87
CA ALA A 5 26.58 -19.38 -6.46
C ALA A 5 27.58 -20.54 -6.43
N LEU A 6 28.38 -20.70 -7.48
CA LEU A 6 29.42 -21.72 -7.56
C LEU A 6 30.54 -21.53 -6.53
N HIS A 7 30.74 -20.30 -6.03
CA HIS A 7 31.81 -19.96 -5.09
C HIS A 7 31.35 -19.84 -3.63
N GLY A 8 30.10 -20.18 -3.31
CA GLY A 8 29.63 -20.28 -1.91
C GLY A 8 28.14 -20.08 -1.71
N ASP A 9 27.49 -19.25 -2.53
CA ASP A 9 26.08 -18.87 -2.32
C ASP A 9 25.11 -20.05 -2.54
N LEU A 10 25.54 -21.12 -3.22
CA LEU A 10 24.80 -22.38 -3.33
C LEU A 10 24.39 -22.96 -1.96
N GLY A 11 25.14 -22.66 -0.89
CA GLY A 11 24.83 -23.12 0.46
C GLY A 11 23.55 -22.52 1.05
N MET A 12 23.00 -21.46 0.45
CA MET A 12 21.73 -20.85 0.88
C MET A 12 20.49 -21.62 0.39
N LEU A 13 20.64 -22.49 -0.61
CA LEU A 13 19.52 -23.25 -1.15
C LEU A 13 19.05 -24.33 -0.18
N ALA A 14 17.76 -24.32 0.13
CA ALA A 14 17.11 -25.23 1.05
C ALA A 14 15.91 -25.92 0.43
N LYS A 15 15.54 -27.07 1.00
CA LYS A 15 14.32 -27.79 0.59
C LYS A 15 13.10 -26.90 0.85
N GLY A 16 12.28 -26.71 -0.19
CA GLY A 16 11.11 -25.82 -0.16
C GLY A 16 11.30 -24.53 -0.95
N ASP A 17 12.54 -24.22 -1.35
CA ASP A 17 12.83 -23.10 -2.25
C ASP A 17 12.38 -23.40 -3.68
N VAL A 18 12.21 -22.34 -4.46
CA VAL A 18 11.98 -22.38 -5.91
C VAL A 18 13.11 -21.60 -6.58
N VAL A 19 13.70 -22.18 -7.62
CA VAL A 19 14.74 -21.53 -8.42
C VAL A 19 14.12 -20.94 -9.68
N ILE A 20 14.30 -19.63 -9.86
CA ILE A 20 13.98 -18.95 -11.12
C ILE A 20 15.31 -18.61 -11.81
N ALA A 21 15.61 -19.29 -12.91
CA ALA A 21 16.81 -19.09 -13.70
C ALA A 21 16.52 -18.17 -14.89
N LEU A 22 17.30 -17.10 -15.02
CA LEU A 22 17.19 -16.10 -16.09
C LEU A 22 18.40 -16.24 -17.02
N SER A 23 18.19 -16.59 -18.28
CA SER A 23 19.28 -16.69 -19.26
C SER A 23 18.75 -16.58 -20.67
N ALA A 24 19.22 -15.62 -21.46
CA ALA A 24 18.77 -15.45 -22.84
C ALA A 24 19.01 -16.73 -23.67
N SER A 25 20.22 -17.30 -23.63
CA SER A 25 20.53 -18.53 -24.37
C SER A 25 20.16 -19.82 -23.65
N GLY A 26 20.11 -19.81 -22.32
CA GLY A 26 19.96 -21.04 -21.53
C GLY A 26 21.18 -21.98 -21.58
N GLU A 27 22.31 -21.53 -22.12
CA GLU A 27 23.50 -22.37 -22.38
C GLU A 27 24.78 -21.89 -21.67
N THR A 28 24.69 -20.91 -20.76
CA THR A 28 25.88 -20.45 -20.04
C THR A 28 26.39 -21.53 -19.07
N GLU A 29 27.68 -21.83 -19.15
CA GLU A 29 28.28 -22.94 -18.40
C GLU A 29 28.03 -22.80 -16.90
N GLU A 30 28.12 -21.59 -16.36
CA GLU A 30 27.94 -21.32 -14.94
C GLU A 30 26.52 -21.66 -14.48
N ILE A 31 25.50 -21.43 -15.30
CA ILE A 31 24.12 -21.80 -14.97
C ILE A 31 23.94 -23.32 -15.10
N LEU A 32 24.49 -23.92 -16.15
CA LEU A 32 24.36 -25.36 -16.39
C LEU A 32 25.02 -26.18 -15.28
N GLN A 33 26.14 -25.73 -14.71
CA GLN A 33 26.78 -26.37 -13.57
C GLN A 33 25.88 -26.39 -12.31
N LEU A 34 24.98 -25.42 -12.15
CA LEU A 34 24.03 -25.38 -11.02
C LEU A 34 22.93 -26.45 -11.13
N LEU A 35 22.60 -26.92 -12.35
CA LEU A 35 21.49 -27.86 -12.58
C LEU A 35 21.66 -29.16 -11.79
N ALA A 36 22.89 -29.66 -11.64
CA ALA A 36 23.16 -30.87 -10.88
C ALA A 36 22.76 -30.71 -9.40
N THR A 37 23.06 -29.55 -8.80
CA THR A 37 22.69 -29.25 -7.41
C THR A 37 21.19 -29.03 -7.26
N ILE A 38 20.56 -28.28 -8.17
CA ILE A 38 19.12 -28.03 -8.18
C ILE A 38 18.34 -29.35 -8.23
N LYS A 39 18.73 -30.26 -9.14
CA LYS A 39 18.13 -31.60 -9.27
C LYS A 39 18.37 -32.46 -8.03
N ARG A 40 19.59 -32.46 -7.48
CA ARG A 40 19.93 -33.22 -6.27
C ARG A 40 19.10 -32.78 -5.06
N LEU A 41 18.84 -31.49 -4.93
CA LEU A 41 18.02 -30.92 -3.87
C LEU A 41 16.51 -31.02 -4.16
N GLN A 42 16.12 -31.48 -5.35
CA GLN A 42 14.73 -31.59 -5.81
C GLN A 42 13.97 -30.26 -5.72
N LEU A 43 14.65 -29.16 -6.06
CA LEU A 43 14.04 -27.83 -6.07
C LEU A 43 13.30 -27.61 -7.38
N PRO A 44 12.04 -27.12 -7.35
CA PRO A 44 11.35 -26.70 -8.55
C PRO A 44 12.16 -25.64 -9.31
N LEU A 45 12.33 -25.85 -10.61
CA LEU A 45 13.07 -24.98 -11.52
C LEU A 45 12.13 -24.35 -12.55
N ILE A 46 12.08 -23.01 -12.53
CA ILE A 46 11.47 -22.20 -13.57
C ILE A 46 12.59 -21.57 -14.38
N ALA A 47 12.61 -21.78 -15.69
CA ALA A 47 13.57 -21.15 -16.59
C ALA A 47 12.88 -20.07 -17.43
N ILE A 48 13.46 -18.86 -17.47
CA ILE A 48 13.09 -17.80 -18.39
C ILE A 48 14.22 -17.64 -19.42
N THR A 49 13.92 -18.02 -20.66
CA THR A 49 14.89 -18.05 -21.77
C THR A 49 14.35 -17.40 -23.03
N CYS A 50 15.20 -17.16 -24.02
CA CYS A 50 14.77 -16.74 -25.37
C CYS A 50 14.54 -17.93 -26.31
N ASP A 51 14.34 -19.15 -25.78
CA ASP A 51 14.00 -20.32 -26.58
C ASP A 51 12.76 -20.05 -27.44
N GLU A 52 12.85 -20.38 -28.72
CA GLU A 52 11.71 -20.33 -29.63
C GLU A 52 10.83 -21.56 -29.35
N ASN A 53 9.83 -21.40 -28.49
CA ASN A 53 8.89 -22.47 -28.19
C ASN A 53 8.05 -22.80 -29.45
N ALA A 54 8.30 -23.95 -30.05
CA ALA A 54 7.61 -24.50 -31.22
C ALA A 54 6.06 -24.60 -31.10
N GLY A 55 5.48 -24.28 -29.94
CA GLY A 55 4.04 -24.33 -29.65
C GLY A 55 3.28 -23.01 -29.84
N VAL A 56 3.96 -21.88 -30.06
CA VAL A 56 3.32 -20.60 -30.38
C VAL A 56 3.74 -20.27 -31.79
N GLY A 57 2.84 -20.41 -32.78
CA GLY A 57 3.10 -20.33 -34.23
C GLY A 57 3.76 -19.02 -34.71
N ARG A 58 5.01 -18.81 -34.31
CA ARG A 58 5.87 -17.69 -34.62
C ARG A 58 6.88 -18.16 -35.66
N THR A 59 7.11 -17.31 -36.65
CA THR A 59 8.21 -17.48 -37.61
C THR A 59 9.54 -17.25 -36.89
N PRO A 60 10.59 -18.02 -37.22
CA PRO A 60 11.91 -17.86 -36.62
C PRO A 60 12.41 -16.44 -36.78
N SER A 61 12.92 -15.84 -35.70
CA SER A 61 13.49 -14.49 -35.75
C SER A 61 15.01 -14.55 -35.97
N PRO A 62 15.57 -13.75 -36.90
CA PRO A 62 17.02 -13.61 -37.05
C PRO A 62 17.68 -12.96 -35.82
N ALA A 63 16.92 -12.30 -34.95
CA ALA A 63 17.44 -11.71 -33.73
C ALA A 63 17.65 -12.71 -32.58
N ASN A 64 17.10 -13.91 -32.71
CA ASN A 64 17.40 -15.04 -31.84
C ASN A 64 18.30 -16.05 -32.55
N ALA A 65 19.17 -15.64 -33.49
CA ALA A 65 20.02 -16.57 -34.24
C ALA A 65 20.96 -17.44 -33.37
N HIS A 66 21.11 -17.12 -32.08
CA HIS A 66 21.79 -17.94 -31.08
C HIS A 66 20.86 -18.90 -30.31
N ALA A 67 19.54 -18.70 -30.35
CA ALA A 67 18.56 -19.65 -29.87
C ALA A 67 18.37 -20.72 -30.93
N ALA A 68 18.71 -21.97 -30.59
CA ALA A 68 18.50 -23.08 -31.50
C ALA A 68 16.99 -23.25 -31.79
N GLU A 69 16.65 -23.85 -32.93
CA GLU A 69 15.29 -24.36 -33.23
C GLU A 69 14.77 -25.37 -32.19
N LYS A 70 15.60 -25.73 -31.21
CA LYS A 70 15.40 -26.68 -30.14
C LYS A 70 15.55 -25.98 -28.80
N GLN A 71 14.69 -26.34 -27.86
CA GLN A 71 14.74 -25.89 -26.46
C GLN A 71 16.15 -26.06 -25.86
N SER A 72 16.65 -25.04 -25.18
CA SER A 72 17.98 -25.01 -24.56
C SER A 72 18.15 -26.09 -23.47
N THR A 73 19.38 -26.36 -23.07
CA THR A 73 19.71 -27.28 -21.98
C THR A 73 19.04 -26.85 -20.67
N LEU A 74 19.08 -25.56 -20.33
CA LEU A 74 18.39 -25.01 -19.18
C LEU A 74 16.87 -25.15 -19.30
N GLY A 75 16.30 -24.77 -20.46
CA GLY A 75 14.86 -24.87 -20.72
C GLY A 75 14.36 -26.32 -20.61
N SER A 76 15.11 -27.27 -21.16
CA SER A 76 14.81 -28.71 -21.11
C SER A 76 14.92 -29.32 -19.72
N ALA A 77 15.75 -28.73 -18.85
CA ALA A 77 15.94 -29.19 -17.47
C ALA A 77 14.91 -28.61 -16.49
N ALA A 78 14.17 -27.58 -16.88
CA ALA A 78 13.21 -26.87 -16.03
C ALA A 78 11.86 -27.59 -15.94
N ASP A 79 11.20 -27.48 -14.78
CA ASP A 79 9.82 -27.94 -14.59
C ASP A 79 8.82 -27.05 -15.34
N VAL A 80 9.14 -25.75 -15.44
CA VAL A 80 8.40 -24.76 -16.23
C VAL A 80 9.37 -23.92 -17.04
N SER A 81 9.17 -23.88 -18.36
CA SER A 81 9.95 -23.05 -19.27
C SER A 81 9.08 -21.91 -19.81
N LEU A 82 9.51 -20.68 -19.55
CA LEU A 82 8.88 -19.46 -20.04
C LEU A 82 9.81 -18.80 -21.06
N THR A 83 9.21 -18.24 -22.11
CA THR A 83 9.96 -17.59 -23.19
C THR A 83 9.81 -16.07 -23.11
N CYS A 84 10.93 -15.37 -23.21
CA CYS A 84 11.02 -13.92 -23.46
C CYS A 84 11.57 -13.62 -24.86
N SER A 85 11.39 -14.55 -25.80
CA SER A 85 11.81 -14.39 -27.21
C SER A 85 11.13 -13.19 -27.86
N VAL A 86 11.94 -12.43 -28.61
CA VAL A 86 11.52 -11.24 -29.35
C VAL A 86 11.70 -11.47 -30.85
N THR A 87 10.95 -10.73 -31.66
CA THR A 87 11.06 -10.80 -33.13
C THR A 87 12.27 -10.05 -33.66
N GLU A 88 12.80 -9.09 -32.91
CA GLU A 88 13.98 -8.32 -33.29
C GLU A 88 14.68 -7.77 -32.05
N GLU A 89 16.01 -7.74 -32.09
CA GLU A 89 16.86 -7.07 -31.11
C GLU A 89 17.25 -5.69 -31.66
N ALA A 90 17.31 -4.67 -30.81
CA ALA A 90 17.75 -3.33 -31.21
C ALA A 90 19.27 -3.29 -31.51
N CYS A 91 20.03 -4.28 -31.02
CA CYS A 91 21.43 -4.43 -31.37
C CYS A 91 21.58 -4.79 -32.85
N THR A 92 22.21 -3.91 -33.63
CA THR A 92 22.42 -4.11 -35.07
C THR A 92 23.25 -5.34 -35.43
N LEU A 93 24.04 -5.86 -34.50
CA LEU A 93 24.84 -7.06 -34.67
C LEU A 93 24.11 -8.34 -34.19
N GLY A 94 22.97 -8.22 -33.51
CA GLY A 94 22.23 -9.35 -32.93
C GLY A 94 22.97 -10.10 -31.79
N LEU A 95 24.09 -9.56 -31.31
CA LEU A 95 24.94 -10.22 -30.31
C LEU A 95 24.53 -9.91 -28.87
N ALA A 96 23.98 -8.71 -28.64
CA ALA A 96 23.65 -8.23 -27.32
C ALA A 96 22.13 -8.28 -27.10
N PRO A 97 21.67 -8.95 -26.03
CA PRO A 97 20.29 -8.85 -25.57
C PRO A 97 19.90 -7.39 -25.28
N THR A 98 18.83 -6.91 -25.89
CA THR A 98 18.34 -5.52 -25.74
C THR A 98 16.83 -5.48 -25.53
N ALA A 99 16.04 -5.90 -26.53
CA ALA A 99 14.60 -6.04 -26.42
C ALA A 99 14.23 -7.25 -25.56
N SER A 100 14.96 -8.37 -25.66
CA SER A 100 14.72 -9.56 -24.84
C SER A 100 14.93 -9.32 -23.34
N THR A 101 15.86 -8.45 -22.94
CA THR A 101 16.04 -8.11 -21.51
C THR A 101 14.84 -7.34 -20.96
N THR A 102 14.26 -6.45 -21.78
CA THR A 102 13.03 -5.73 -21.44
C THR A 102 11.83 -6.69 -21.38
N ALA A 103 11.73 -7.62 -22.33
CA ALA A 103 10.69 -8.65 -22.32
C ALA A 103 10.81 -9.57 -21.09
N MET A 104 12.04 -9.94 -20.72
CA MET A 104 12.33 -10.74 -19.53
C MET A 104 11.94 -10.01 -18.24
N LEU A 105 12.23 -8.71 -18.14
CA LEU A 105 11.79 -7.86 -17.02
C LEU A 105 10.27 -7.82 -16.92
N ALA A 106 9.57 -7.55 -18.03
CA ALA A 106 8.11 -7.49 -18.06
C ALA A 106 7.46 -8.84 -17.70
N LEU A 107 8.08 -9.96 -18.12
CA LEU A 107 7.63 -11.30 -17.73
C LEU A 107 7.84 -11.55 -16.23
N GLY A 108 8.95 -11.08 -15.66
CA GLY A 108 9.19 -11.09 -14.21
C GLY A 108 8.11 -10.32 -13.44
N ASP A 109 7.77 -9.12 -13.90
CA ASP A 109 6.68 -8.32 -13.32
C ASP A 109 5.34 -9.05 -13.42
N ALA A 110 5.04 -9.65 -14.58
CA ALA A 110 3.81 -10.41 -14.78
C ALA A 110 3.71 -11.59 -13.81
N LEU A 111 4.81 -12.31 -13.56
CA LEU A 111 4.85 -13.40 -12.57
C LEU A 111 4.62 -12.88 -11.15
N ALA A 112 5.26 -11.77 -10.77
CA ALA A 112 5.10 -11.15 -9.45
C ALA A 112 3.65 -10.69 -9.23
N VAL A 113 3.04 -10.04 -10.21
CA VAL A 113 1.64 -9.58 -10.16
C VAL A 113 0.67 -10.76 -10.13
N ALA A 114 0.89 -11.78 -10.95
CA ALA A 114 0.06 -12.99 -10.93
C ALA A 114 0.11 -13.72 -9.58
N LEU A 115 1.30 -13.81 -8.97
CA LEU A 115 1.48 -14.39 -7.64
C LEU A 115 0.80 -13.53 -6.57
N SER A 116 0.95 -12.21 -6.65
CA SER A 116 0.30 -11.24 -5.76
C SER A 116 -1.22 -11.41 -5.78
N HIS A 117 -1.82 -11.47 -6.98
CA HIS A 117 -3.25 -11.70 -7.16
C HIS A 117 -3.69 -13.05 -6.62
N LYS A 118 -2.92 -14.13 -6.89
CA LYS A 118 -3.23 -15.48 -6.39
C LYS A 118 -3.16 -15.59 -4.87
N LYS A 119 -2.27 -14.81 -4.22
CA LYS A 119 -2.19 -14.71 -2.76
C LYS A 119 -3.27 -13.80 -2.16
N GLY A 120 -4.05 -13.10 -2.99
CA GLY A 120 -5.05 -12.15 -2.53
C GLY A 120 -4.43 -10.96 -1.82
N PHE A 121 -3.24 -10.53 -2.23
CA PHE A 121 -2.53 -9.40 -1.64
C PHE A 121 -3.33 -8.10 -1.83
N LYS A 122 -3.61 -7.39 -0.74
CA LYS A 122 -4.44 -6.18 -0.70
C LYS A 122 -3.63 -4.93 -0.38
N GLU A 123 -4.27 -3.78 -0.56
CA GLU A 123 -3.72 -2.49 -0.14
C GLU A 123 -3.37 -2.46 1.36
N GLU A 124 -4.18 -3.15 2.20
CA GLU A 124 -3.89 -3.29 3.63
C GLU A 124 -2.58 -4.02 3.90
N ASP A 125 -2.30 -5.09 3.15
CA ASP A 125 -1.06 -5.85 3.27
C ASP A 125 0.14 -5.00 2.86
N PHE A 126 -0.03 -4.16 1.83
CA PHE A 126 1.00 -3.22 1.41
C PHE A 126 1.30 -2.19 2.51
N ALA A 127 0.26 -1.59 3.11
CA ALA A 127 0.40 -0.62 4.18
C ALA A 127 1.14 -1.20 5.40
N ASN A 128 0.81 -2.45 5.76
CA ASN A 128 1.40 -3.14 6.91
C ASN A 128 2.86 -3.54 6.69
N LEU A 129 3.22 -3.98 5.48
CA LEU A 129 4.59 -4.41 5.17
C LEU A 129 5.53 -3.24 4.81
N HIS A 130 4.99 -2.10 4.39
CA HIS A 130 5.77 -0.94 3.95
C HIS A 130 5.31 0.39 4.59
N PRO A 131 5.21 0.47 5.94
CA PRO A 131 4.60 1.62 6.62
C PRO A 131 5.41 2.92 6.46
N GLY A 132 6.72 2.83 6.23
CA GLY A 132 7.60 4.00 6.10
C GLY A 132 7.56 4.71 4.74
N GLY A 133 7.01 4.06 3.70
CA GLY A 133 6.98 4.61 2.34
C GLY A 133 5.81 5.56 2.10
N LYS A 134 5.93 6.49 1.14
CA LYS A 134 4.86 7.45 0.78
C LYS A 134 3.51 6.77 0.49
N LEU A 135 3.54 5.60 -0.14
CA LEU A 135 2.34 4.83 -0.43
C LEU A 135 1.76 4.15 0.83
N GLY A 136 2.60 3.55 1.69
CA GLY A 136 2.14 2.97 2.97
C GLY A 136 1.52 4.03 3.90
N LYS A 137 2.11 5.23 3.96
CA LYS A 137 1.54 6.37 4.69
C LYS A 137 0.19 6.83 4.11
N ARG A 138 0.00 6.80 2.78
CA ARG A 138 -1.30 7.10 2.14
C ARG A 138 -2.37 6.06 2.45
N LEU A 139 -1.96 4.80 2.62
CA LEU A 139 -2.84 3.67 2.93
C LEU A 139 -3.04 3.46 4.45
N ALA A 140 -2.54 4.36 5.31
CA ALA A 140 -2.82 4.33 6.73
C ALA A 140 -4.33 4.49 6.98
N ARG A 141 -4.88 3.75 7.95
CA ARG A 141 -6.29 3.87 8.35
C ARG A 141 -6.45 4.95 9.42
N VAL A 142 -7.65 5.53 9.50
CA VAL A 142 -8.01 6.55 10.49
C VAL A 142 -7.77 6.06 11.91
N GLU A 143 -8.07 4.80 12.22
CA GLU A 143 -7.85 4.23 13.55
C GLU A 143 -6.40 4.28 14.05
N ALA A 144 -5.42 4.31 13.13
CA ALA A 144 -4.01 4.37 13.49
C ALA A 144 -3.55 5.80 13.84
N LEU A 145 -4.31 6.81 13.45
CA LEU A 145 -3.96 8.23 13.59
C LEU A 145 -4.94 9.00 14.49
N MET A 146 -6.12 8.46 14.78
CA MET A 146 -7.14 9.16 15.56
C MET A 146 -6.81 9.20 17.06
N HIS A 147 -7.25 10.27 17.71
CA HIS A 147 -7.33 10.35 19.17
C HIS A 147 -8.50 9.49 19.66
N SER A 148 -8.25 8.66 20.67
CA SER A 148 -9.20 7.67 21.21
C SER A 148 -9.33 7.75 22.73
N GLY A 149 -10.43 7.22 23.27
CA GLY A 149 -10.68 7.16 24.71
C GLY A 149 -10.63 8.54 25.37
N ASP A 150 -9.84 8.68 26.42
CA ASP A 150 -9.68 9.94 27.15
C ASP A 150 -9.07 11.06 26.31
N ALA A 151 -8.44 10.79 25.17
CA ALA A 151 -7.92 11.85 24.30
C ALA A 151 -9.03 12.59 23.53
N ILE A 152 -10.23 12.02 23.43
CA ILE A 152 -11.35 12.60 22.70
C ILE A 152 -11.96 13.75 23.52
N PRO A 153 -11.99 15.00 23.02
CA PRO A 153 -12.78 16.05 23.63
C PRO A 153 -14.27 15.74 23.43
N ARG A 154 -14.97 15.48 24.54
CA ARG A 154 -16.41 15.20 24.52
C ARG A 154 -17.12 15.82 25.71
N VAL A 155 -18.34 16.30 25.49
CA VAL A 155 -19.22 16.89 26.51
C VAL A 155 -20.67 16.45 26.30
N SER A 156 -21.49 16.56 27.35
CA SER A 156 -22.94 16.31 27.24
C SER A 156 -23.66 17.50 26.60
N ALA A 157 -24.86 17.28 26.05
CA ALA A 157 -25.69 18.37 25.53
C ALA A 157 -26.04 19.44 26.58
N GLN A 158 -26.05 19.09 27.87
CA GLN A 158 -26.42 19.99 28.97
C GLN A 158 -25.23 20.77 29.54
N THR A 159 -24.00 20.44 29.12
CA THR A 159 -22.78 21.10 29.60
C THR A 159 -22.78 22.59 29.25
N LYS A 160 -22.44 23.45 30.21
CA LYS A 160 -22.40 24.91 30.01
C LYS A 160 -21.17 25.33 29.22
N MET A 161 -21.30 26.39 28.42
CA MET A 161 -20.23 26.85 27.52
C MET A 161 -18.86 27.08 28.18
N PRO A 162 -18.73 27.57 29.43
CA PRO A 162 -17.43 27.66 30.11
C PRO A 162 -16.71 26.31 30.22
N ASP A 163 -17.44 25.25 30.55
CA ASP A 163 -16.88 23.90 30.66
C ASP A 163 -16.58 23.30 29.28
N VAL A 164 -17.39 23.65 28.26
CA VAL A 164 -17.10 23.30 26.85
C VAL A 164 -15.76 23.90 26.41
N ILE A 165 -15.53 25.19 26.69
CA ILE A 165 -14.28 25.90 26.37
C ILE A 165 -13.10 25.27 27.10
N TYR A 166 -13.29 24.92 28.38
CA TYR A 166 -12.27 24.24 29.17
C TYR A 166 -11.89 22.89 28.55
N GLU A 167 -12.85 22.07 28.16
CA GLU A 167 -12.60 20.75 27.56
C GLU A 167 -11.85 20.88 26.23
N MET A 168 -12.30 21.79 25.34
CA MET A 168 -11.61 22.09 24.07
C MET A 168 -10.15 22.50 24.31
N SER A 169 -9.92 23.40 25.27
CA SER A 169 -8.58 23.90 25.62
C SER A 169 -7.70 22.79 26.22
N ARG A 170 -8.27 21.93 27.07
CA ARG A 170 -7.56 20.82 27.72
C ARG A 170 -7.08 19.79 26.72
N LYS A 171 -7.88 19.49 25.69
CA LYS A 171 -7.55 18.50 24.65
C LYS A 171 -6.75 19.06 23.48
N LYS A 172 -6.71 20.38 23.30
CA LYS A 172 -5.89 21.10 22.30
C LYS A 172 -6.18 20.72 20.84
N LEU A 173 -7.41 20.31 20.54
CA LEU A 173 -7.87 20.01 19.17
C LEU A 173 -8.73 21.12 18.56
N GLY A 174 -9.04 22.18 19.32
CA GLY A 174 -9.89 23.30 18.86
C GLY A 174 -11.35 22.91 18.58
N VAL A 175 -11.76 21.71 19.01
CA VAL A 175 -13.10 21.16 18.84
C VAL A 175 -13.49 20.28 20.03
N THR A 176 -14.79 20.05 20.22
CA THR A 176 -15.33 19.02 21.11
C THR A 176 -16.61 18.41 20.57
N ALA A 177 -16.75 17.09 20.73
CA ALA A 177 -17.95 16.36 20.36
C ALA A 177 -19.02 16.53 21.44
N VAL A 178 -20.27 16.71 21.01
CA VAL A 178 -21.42 16.74 21.92
C VAL A 178 -22.15 15.40 21.80
N VAL A 179 -22.30 14.71 22.93
CA VAL A 179 -22.81 13.34 22.99
C VAL A 179 -23.99 13.18 23.96
N ASP A 180 -24.79 12.14 23.73
CA ASP A 180 -25.74 11.58 24.69
C ASP A 180 -25.35 10.12 24.96
N GLY A 181 -24.75 9.87 26.13
CA GLY A 181 -23.97 8.65 26.34
C GLY A 181 -22.80 8.59 25.34
N ASP A 182 -22.77 7.56 24.50
CA ASP A 182 -21.79 7.43 23.42
C ASP A 182 -22.31 7.91 22.06
N SER A 183 -23.61 8.20 21.93
CA SER A 183 -24.22 8.63 20.68
C SER A 183 -23.84 10.07 20.32
N LEU A 184 -23.30 10.28 19.12
CA LEU A 184 -22.89 11.59 18.64
C LEU A 184 -24.08 12.48 18.25
N LEU A 185 -24.25 13.60 18.97
CA LEU A 185 -25.28 14.60 18.68
C LEU A 185 -24.77 15.74 17.78
N GLY A 186 -23.53 16.18 18.00
CA GLY A 186 -23.00 17.39 17.38
C GLY A 186 -21.50 17.61 17.60
N ILE A 187 -21.01 18.73 17.08
CA ILE A 187 -19.65 19.22 17.33
C ILE A 187 -19.68 20.73 17.62
N ILE A 188 -18.74 21.19 18.42
CA ILE A 188 -18.44 22.61 18.61
C ILE A 188 -16.97 22.83 18.26
N SER A 189 -16.69 23.84 17.43
CA SER A 189 -15.34 24.24 17.05
C SER A 189 -14.99 25.65 17.55
N ASP A 190 -13.70 26.00 17.57
CA ASP A 190 -13.25 27.37 17.86
C ASP A 190 -13.91 28.40 16.92
N GLY A 191 -14.13 28.01 15.67
CA GLY A 191 -14.86 28.82 14.70
C GLY A 191 -16.31 29.08 15.10
N ASP A 192 -17.00 28.06 15.62
CA ASP A 192 -18.37 28.20 16.13
C ASP A 192 -18.41 29.07 17.38
N LEU A 193 -17.49 28.83 18.32
CA LEU A 193 -17.38 29.61 19.55
C LEU A 193 -17.13 31.10 19.25
N ARG A 194 -16.19 31.40 18.36
CA ARG A 194 -15.90 32.77 17.94
C ARG A 194 -17.13 33.45 17.34
N ARG A 195 -17.82 32.79 16.39
CA ARG A 195 -19.05 33.31 15.77
C ARG A 195 -20.17 33.53 16.79
N LEU A 196 -20.30 32.63 17.77
CA LEU A 196 -21.29 32.74 18.82
C LEU A 196 -21.03 33.94 19.74
N LEU A 197 -19.77 34.14 20.16
CA LEU A 197 -19.35 35.27 20.98
C LEU A 197 -19.51 36.62 20.26
N GLU A 198 -19.18 36.69 18.96
CA GLU A 198 -19.41 37.88 18.14
C GLU A 198 -20.91 38.26 18.08
N LYS A 199 -21.81 37.27 18.06
CA LYS A 199 -23.26 37.48 17.95
C LYS A 199 -23.96 37.78 19.27
N ARG A 200 -23.53 37.14 20.37
CA ARG A 200 -24.24 37.17 21.67
C ARG A 200 -23.45 37.83 22.80
N GLY A 201 -22.17 38.11 22.63
CA GLY A 201 -21.34 38.65 23.71
C GLY A 201 -21.30 37.72 24.91
N LYS A 202 -21.50 38.28 26.12
CA LYS A 202 -21.40 37.55 27.39
C LYS A 202 -22.49 36.47 27.55
N ASP A 203 -23.68 36.72 27.01
CA ASP A 203 -24.83 35.81 27.11
C ASP A 203 -24.56 34.45 26.44
N ALA A 204 -23.55 34.36 25.56
CA ALA A 204 -23.10 33.10 24.99
C ALA A 204 -22.64 32.09 26.07
N LEU A 205 -22.10 32.57 27.19
CA LEU A 205 -21.58 31.73 28.27
C LEU A 205 -22.70 31.04 29.07
N ASP A 206 -23.92 31.59 29.05
CA ASP A 206 -25.06 31.01 29.77
C ASP A 206 -25.72 29.85 29.01
N LEU A 207 -25.34 29.63 27.75
CA LEU A 207 -25.88 28.56 26.91
C LEU A 207 -25.28 27.20 27.24
N THR A 208 -25.98 26.17 26.79
CA THR A 208 -25.53 24.77 26.82
C THR A 208 -24.92 24.34 25.49
N ALA A 209 -24.11 23.29 25.52
CA ALA A 209 -23.50 22.71 24.33
C ALA A 209 -24.55 22.33 23.28
N GLY A 210 -25.68 21.76 23.70
CA GLY A 210 -26.78 21.35 22.80
C GLY A 210 -27.49 22.51 22.10
N GLU A 211 -27.45 23.71 22.67
CA GLU A 211 -27.98 24.94 22.07
C GLU A 211 -27.01 25.54 21.04
N CYS A 212 -25.72 25.28 21.19
CA CYS A 212 -24.65 25.91 20.41
C CYS A 212 -24.03 24.99 19.35
N MET A 213 -24.19 23.67 19.47
CA MET A 213 -23.53 22.71 18.59
C MET A 213 -23.98 22.79 17.14
N THR A 214 -23.03 22.54 16.24
CA THR A 214 -23.35 22.17 14.86
C THR A 214 -23.92 20.76 14.86
N ARG A 215 -25.20 20.64 14.50
CA ARG A 215 -25.89 19.35 14.37
C ARG A 215 -25.41 18.63 13.09
N ASN A 216 -25.33 17.31 13.15
CA ASN A 216 -24.86 16.46 12.04
C ASN A 216 -23.45 16.85 11.54
N PRO A 217 -22.42 16.72 12.39
CA PRO A 217 -21.05 16.96 11.98
C PRO A 217 -20.62 15.98 10.88
N ARG A 218 -19.58 16.35 10.14
CA ARG A 218 -18.93 15.40 9.24
C ARG A 218 -18.23 14.33 10.06
N THR A 219 -18.47 13.09 9.65
CA THR A 219 -18.00 11.89 10.33
C THR A 219 -17.26 11.00 9.33
N ILE A 220 -16.46 10.09 9.88
CA ILE A 220 -15.74 9.08 9.11
C ILE A 220 -15.68 7.78 9.92
N SER A 221 -15.62 6.63 9.24
CA SER A 221 -15.37 5.35 9.89
C SER A 221 -13.89 5.22 10.29
N ARG A 222 -13.60 4.55 11.40
CA ARG A 222 -12.22 4.26 11.82
C ARG A 222 -11.45 3.37 10.83
N GLN A 223 -12.17 2.61 10.01
CA GLN A 223 -11.61 1.73 8.99
C GLN A 223 -11.25 2.48 7.70
N GLU A 224 -11.72 3.70 7.48
CA GLU A 224 -11.39 4.46 6.28
C GLU A 224 -9.91 4.84 6.20
N PHE A 225 -9.45 5.17 5.01
CA PHE A 225 -8.10 5.67 4.80
C PHE A 225 -7.93 7.10 5.33
N ALA A 226 -6.77 7.37 5.91
CA ALA A 226 -6.33 8.69 6.35
C ALA A 226 -6.36 9.71 5.20
N ALA A 227 -6.09 9.26 3.97
CA ALA A 227 -6.18 10.10 2.78
C ALA A 227 -7.62 10.56 2.50
N THR A 228 -8.61 9.69 2.73
CA THR A 228 -10.04 10.04 2.64
C THR A 228 -10.39 11.10 3.70
N ALA A 229 -9.90 10.94 4.93
CA ALA A 229 -10.09 11.92 5.99
C ALA A 229 -9.53 13.30 5.60
N LEU A 230 -8.29 13.34 5.08
CA LEU A 230 -7.64 14.57 4.64
C LEU A 230 -8.43 15.26 3.52
N ALA A 231 -8.87 14.50 2.51
CA ALA A 231 -9.65 15.03 1.39
C ALA A 231 -10.97 15.68 1.86
N ILE A 232 -11.68 15.03 2.79
CA ILE A 232 -12.91 15.60 3.38
C ILE A 232 -12.59 16.89 4.15
N MET A 233 -11.50 16.91 4.94
CA MET A 233 -11.07 18.09 5.68
C MET A 233 -10.77 19.27 4.75
N GLU A 234 -10.04 19.04 3.66
CA GLU A 234 -9.69 20.05 2.66
C GLU A 234 -10.93 20.57 1.92
N GLU A 235 -11.79 19.67 1.43
CA GLU A 235 -13.03 20.01 0.72
C GLU A 235 -13.94 20.89 1.60
N ARG A 236 -14.09 20.51 2.87
CA ARG A 236 -14.98 21.17 3.82
C ARG A 236 -14.34 22.33 4.57
N LYS A 237 -13.03 22.54 4.40
CA LYS A 237 -12.22 23.53 5.12
C LYS A 237 -12.38 23.41 6.65
N ILE A 238 -12.33 22.17 7.15
CA ILE A 238 -12.38 21.83 8.57
C ILE A 238 -11.04 21.21 8.99
N THR A 239 -10.69 21.34 10.26
CA THR A 239 -9.41 20.82 10.80
C THR A 239 -9.58 19.51 11.58
N SER A 240 -10.81 19.03 11.76
CA SER A 240 -11.09 17.81 12.51
C SER A 240 -12.28 17.06 11.94
N LEU A 241 -12.24 15.73 12.05
CA LEU A 241 -13.34 14.83 11.70
C LEU A 241 -13.63 13.90 12.87
N VAL A 242 -14.92 13.74 13.14
CA VAL A 242 -15.37 12.85 14.21
C VAL A 242 -15.42 11.42 13.68
N VAL A 243 -14.83 10.48 14.42
CA VAL A 243 -14.82 9.07 14.06
C VAL A 243 -15.96 8.36 14.78
N VAL A 244 -16.79 7.63 14.04
CA VAL A 244 -17.96 6.94 14.58
C VAL A 244 -18.09 5.52 14.06
N ASP A 245 -18.78 4.68 14.83
CA ASP A 245 -19.23 3.36 14.39
C ASP A 245 -20.50 3.43 13.50
N ASP A 246 -20.96 2.27 13.04
CA ASP A 246 -22.17 2.14 12.21
C ASP A 246 -23.45 2.63 12.91
N ASN A 247 -23.47 2.68 14.24
CA ASN A 247 -24.59 3.16 15.06
C ASN A 247 -24.47 4.65 15.41
N ARG A 248 -23.47 5.36 14.87
CA ARG A 248 -23.11 6.75 15.19
C ARG A 248 -22.63 6.98 16.64
N ASN A 249 -22.09 5.95 17.28
CA ASN A 249 -21.37 6.11 18.54
C ASN A 249 -19.99 6.71 18.28
N LEU A 250 -19.56 7.61 19.16
CA LEU A 250 -18.27 8.28 19.10
C LEU A 250 -17.13 7.30 19.42
N GLU A 251 -16.28 7.02 18.44
CA GLU A 251 -15.09 6.16 18.63
C GLU A 251 -13.79 6.96 18.74
N GLY A 252 -13.73 8.15 18.13
CA GLY A 252 -12.49 8.94 18.07
C GLY A 252 -12.65 10.30 17.41
N ILE A 253 -11.52 10.99 17.28
CA ILE A 253 -11.43 12.22 16.49
C ILE A 253 -10.07 12.27 15.81
N VAL A 254 -10.03 12.65 14.53
CA VAL A 254 -8.79 12.85 13.79
C VAL A 254 -8.62 14.33 13.47
N HIS A 255 -7.44 14.87 13.73
CA HIS A 255 -7.09 16.26 13.49
C HIS A 255 -6.12 16.38 12.31
N LEU A 256 -6.18 17.49 11.58
CA LEU A 256 -5.38 17.73 10.38
C LEU A 256 -3.86 17.57 10.63
N HIS A 257 -3.39 18.01 11.80
CA HIS A 257 -1.97 17.84 12.20
C HIS A 257 -1.55 16.38 12.38
N ASP A 258 -2.46 15.49 12.75
CA ASP A 258 -2.18 14.05 12.85
C ASP A 258 -1.89 13.47 11.46
N LEU A 259 -2.52 14.03 10.42
CA LEU A 259 -2.38 13.63 9.01
C LEU A 259 -1.17 14.28 8.32
N TRP A 260 -0.65 15.39 8.85
CA TRP A 260 0.55 16.05 8.32
C TRP A 260 1.85 15.46 8.85
N GLY A 261 1.85 14.90 10.06
CA GLY A 261 2.99 14.14 10.60
C GLY A 261 3.39 12.95 9.72
N THR A 262 2.50 12.52 8.83
CA THR A 262 2.70 11.45 7.86
C THR A 262 3.21 11.91 6.48
N GLU A 263 3.62 13.17 6.28
CA GLU A 263 4.13 13.67 4.97
C GLU A 263 3.23 13.26 3.79
N MET A 264 1.91 13.31 3.99
CA MET A 264 0.93 12.83 3.00
C MET A 264 0.82 13.73 1.76
N VAL A 265 1.48 14.89 1.80
CA VAL A 265 1.60 15.90 0.73
C VAL A 265 2.85 15.61 -0.09
#